data_AF-A0A920QY83-F1
#
_entry.id   AF-A0A920QY83-F1
#
_cell.length_a   1.000
_cell.length_b   1.000
_cell.length_c   1.000
_cell.angle_alpha   90.00
_cell.angle_beta   90.00
_cell.angle_gamma   90.00
#
_symmetry.space_group_name_H-M   'P 1'
#
loop_
_entity.id
_entity.type
_entity.pdbx_description
1 polymer ?
#
loop_
_entity_poly.entity_id
_entity_poly.type
_entity_poly.pdbx_seq_one_letter_code
_entity_poly.pdbx_strand_id
1 'polypeptide(L)'
;MGQNPGLCIFAETCGDAMIIEHNGDVYSCDHYVYPEYNLGNVADTTIREMAESPKQRKFGTDKRDTLPEYCRKCEFRFACNGGCPKQRFTKTPDGEDGLNYLCAGYKTFFGHTQPYMKAMVKELRNGQPAANIMQKTSLIPESSHNPYTGVGRNDNCPCDSGKKFKRCHGST
;
A
#
# COMPACT_ATOMS: atom_id res chain seq x y z
N MET A 1 0.94 7.50 -15.51
CA MET A 1 -0.15 7.04 -16.41
C MET A 1 -1.29 6.63 -15.49
N GLY A 2 -2.21 7.54 -15.14
CA GLY A 2 -3.17 7.42 -14.02
C GLY A 2 -4.26 6.36 -14.19
N GLN A 3 -3.86 5.13 -14.52
CA GLN A 3 -4.71 3.94 -14.57
C GLN A 3 -4.80 3.32 -13.18
N ASN A 4 -5.90 2.60 -12.93
CA ASN A 4 -6.00 1.79 -11.73
C ASN A 4 -4.95 0.67 -11.75
N PRO A 5 -4.28 0.39 -10.61
CA PRO A 5 -3.33 -0.70 -10.53
C PRO A 5 -4.07 -2.04 -10.64
N GLY A 6 -3.41 -3.04 -11.23
CA GLY A 6 -3.99 -4.38 -11.38
C GLY A 6 -4.17 -5.15 -10.06
N LEU A 7 -3.58 -4.68 -8.96
CA LEU A 7 -3.71 -5.30 -7.65
C LEU A 7 -4.46 -4.38 -6.69
N CYS A 8 -5.48 -4.93 -6.02
CA CYS A 8 -6.32 -4.19 -5.09
C CYS A 8 -5.54 -3.57 -3.92
N ILE A 9 -4.38 -4.13 -3.55
CA ILE A 9 -3.53 -3.60 -2.47
C ILE A 9 -2.96 -2.21 -2.80
N PHE A 10 -2.74 -1.90 -4.08
CA PHE A 10 -2.22 -0.61 -4.53
C PHE A 10 -3.32 0.35 -4.99
N ALA A 11 -4.54 -0.12 -5.24
CA ALA A 11 -5.67 0.70 -5.66
C ALA A 11 -6.14 1.65 -4.54
N GLU A 12 -6.87 2.72 -4.85
CA GLU A 12 -7.37 3.62 -3.79
C GLU A 12 -8.43 2.94 -2.92
N THR A 13 -9.32 2.15 -3.54
CA THR A 13 -10.36 1.34 -2.89
C THR A 13 -10.13 -0.16 -3.14
N CYS A 14 -10.88 -1.01 -2.46
CA CYS A 14 -10.92 -2.47 -2.73
C CYS A 14 -12.37 -2.96 -2.85
N GLY A 15 -12.60 -4.28 -2.74
CA GLY A 15 -13.94 -4.87 -2.73
C GLY A 15 -14.41 -5.45 -4.07
N ASP A 16 -13.66 -5.29 -5.15
CA ASP A 16 -14.07 -5.86 -6.45
C ASP A 16 -13.76 -7.37 -6.55
N ALA A 17 -12.89 -7.89 -5.69
CA ALA A 17 -12.45 -9.29 -5.66
C ALA A 17 -13.17 -10.08 -4.55
N MET A 18 -14.49 -10.22 -4.68
CA MET A 18 -15.29 -11.08 -3.80
C MET A 18 -14.92 -12.56 -3.98
N ILE A 19 -15.14 -13.35 -2.94
CA ILE A 19 -14.89 -14.80 -2.96
C ILE A 19 -16.20 -15.55 -2.71
N ILE A 20 -16.35 -16.73 -3.33
CA ILE A 20 -17.49 -17.62 -3.16
C ILE A 20 -16.97 -18.91 -2.54
N GLU A 21 -17.54 -19.30 -1.41
CA GLU A 21 -17.24 -20.55 -0.72
C GLU A 21 -18.01 -21.73 -1.33
N HIS A 22 -17.58 -22.95 -1.00
CA HIS A 22 -18.14 -24.17 -1.58
C HIS A 22 -19.65 -24.36 -1.33
N ASN A 23 -20.20 -23.74 -0.29
CA ASN A 23 -21.62 -23.76 0.07
C ASN A 23 -22.44 -22.67 -0.64
N GLY A 24 -21.80 -21.85 -1.48
CA GLY A 24 -22.41 -20.74 -2.19
C GLY A 24 -22.36 -19.40 -1.46
N ASP A 25 -21.85 -19.34 -0.22
CA ASP A 25 -21.73 -18.08 0.51
C ASP A 25 -20.70 -17.17 -0.14
N VAL A 26 -21.01 -15.88 -0.23
CA VAL A 26 -20.14 -14.86 -0.84
C VAL A 26 -19.62 -13.93 0.24
N TYR A 27 -18.32 -13.67 0.21
CA TYR A 27 -17.65 -12.77 1.15
C TYR A 27 -16.93 -11.65 0.42
N SER A 28 -16.73 -10.54 1.13
CA SER A 28 -16.15 -9.32 0.58
C SER A 28 -14.76 -9.48 -0.07
N CYS A 29 -13.94 -10.42 0.41
CA CYS A 29 -12.57 -10.71 -0.03
C CYS A 29 -12.07 -12.00 0.66
N ASP A 30 -11.13 -12.71 0.03
CA ASP A 30 -10.45 -13.90 0.57
C ASP A 30 -9.77 -13.69 1.94
N HIS A 31 -9.37 -12.46 2.28
CA HIS A 31 -8.82 -12.11 3.60
C HIS A 31 -9.87 -11.85 4.69
N TYR A 32 -11.15 -11.80 4.31
CA TYR A 32 -12.29 -11.38 5.13
C TYR A 32 -13.44 -12.40 5.05
N VAL A 33 -13.12 -13.69 5.14
CA VAL A 33 -14.11 -14.78 5.20
C VAL A 33 -14.58 -14.97 6.65
N TYR A 34 -15.27 -13.97 7.18
CA TYR A 34 -15.89 -13.99 8.51
C TYR A 34 -17.37 -13.59 8.41
N PRO A 35 -18.24 -14.00 9.36
CA PRO A 35 -19.67 -13.72 9.31
C PRO A 35 -20.02 -12.24 9.09
N GLU A 36 -19.23 -11.33 9.66
CA GLU A 36 -19.43 -9.87 9.54
C GLU A 36 -19.27 -9.37 8.10
N TYR A 37 -18.57 -10.12 7.25
CA TYR A 37 -18.27 -9.79 5.86
C TYR A 37 -18.98 -10.71 4.84
N ASN A 38 -19.86 -11.61 5.30
CA ASN A 38 -20.73 -12.39 4.42
C ASN A 38 -21.76 -11.46 3.73
N LEU A 39 -21.89 -11.54 2.42
CA LEU A 39 -22.76 -10.72 1.58
C LEU A 39 -24.08 -11.41 1.23
N GLY A 40 -24.17 -12.72 1.38
CA GLY A 40 -25.30 -13.56 1.00
C GLY A 40 -24.85 -14.89 0.38
N ASN A 41 -25.79 -15.63 -0.20
CA ASN A 41 -25.54 -16.88 -0.91
C ASN A 41 -25.92 -16.73 -2.39
N VAL A 42 -25.09 -17.25 -3.30
CA VAL A 42 -25.32 -17.17 -4.76
C VAL A 42 -26.57 -17.90 -5.24
N ALA A 43 -27.12 -18.82 -4.43
CA ALA A 43 -28.38 -19.49 -4.74
C ALA A 43 -29.59 -18.54 -4.61
N ASP A 44 -29.50 -17.54 -3.72
CA ASP A 44 -30.62 -16.67 -3.35
C ASP A 44 -30.47 -15.24 -3.89
N THR A 45 -29.24 -14.76 -4.07
CA THR A 45 -28.93 -13.37 -4.46
C THR A 45 -27.95 -13.35 -5.62
N THR A 46 -28.13 -12.46 -6.60
CA THR A 46 -27.20 -12.37 -7.73
C THR A 46 -25.87 -11.76 -7.29
N ILE A 47 -24.77 -12.16 -7.95
CA ILE A 47 -23.44 -11.59 -7.70
C ILE A 47 -23.44 -10.07 -7.88
N ARG A 48 -24.19 -9.55 -8.86
CA ARG A 48 -24.31 -8.11 -9.10
C ARG A 48 -24.92 -7.40 -7.89
N GLU A 49 -26.02 -7.91 -7.34
CA GLU A 49 -26.67 -7.30 -6.17
C GLU A 49 -25.75 -7.31 -4.95
N MET A 50 -25.02 -8.41 -4.72
CA MET A 50 -24.02 -8.48 -3.64
C MET A 50 -22.85 -7.51 -3.86
N ALA A 51 -22.32 -7.43 -5.09
CA ALA A 51 -21.23 -6.51 -5.46
C ALA A 51 -21.63 -5.04 -5.29
N GLU A 52 -22.87 -4.71 -5.66
CA GLU A 52 -23.43 -3.37 -5.59
C GLU A 52 -24.05 -3.05 -4.23
N SER A 53 -24.06 -4.00 -3.28
CA SER A 53 -24.67 -3.79 -1.97
C SER A 53 -24.01 -2.64 -1.21
N PRO A 54 -24.76 -1.89 -0.37
CA PRO A 54 -24.18 -0.85 0.48
C PRO A 54 -23.06 -1.39 1.38
N LYS A 55 -23.19 -2.63 1.86
CA LYS A 55 -22.20 -3.32 2.67
C LYS A 55 -20.88 -3.51 1.91
N GLN A 56 -20.93 -4.00 0.67
CA GLN A 56 -19.74 -4.22 -0.14
C GLN A 56 -19.09 -2.92 -0.60
N ARG A 57 -19.89 -1.93 -0.99
CA ARG A 57 -19.39 -0.59 -1.32
C ARG A 57 -18.66 0.04 -0.13
N LYS A 58 -19.24 -0.04 1.06
CA LYS A 58 -18.63 0.46 2.29
C LYS A 58 -17.31 -0.26 2.59
N PHE A 59 -17.28 -1.59 2.53
CA PHE A 59 -16.05 -2.37 2.70
C PHE A 59 -14.93 -1.88 1.77
N GLY A 60 -15.27 -1.62 0.50
CA GLY A 60 -14.34 -1.14 -0.50
C GLY A 60 -13.82 0.28 -0.25
N THR A 61 -14.71 1.21 0.10
CA THR A 61 -14.35 2.62 0.35
C THR A 61 -13.64 2.82 1.68
N ASP A 62 -13.92 1.99 2.69
CA ASP A 62 -13.26 2.04 4.00
C ASP A 62 -11.73 1.92 3.85
N LYS A 63 -11.21 1.23 2.82
CA LYS A 63 -9.78 1.21 2.51
C LYS A 63 -9.19 2.62 2.38
N ARG A 64 -9.89 3.54 1.70
CA ARG A 64 -9.47 4.93 1.54
C ARG A 64 -9.85 5.77 2.76
N ASP A 65 -11.09 5.61 3.21
CA ASP A 65 -11.71 6.54 4.16
C ASP A 65 -11.17 6.36 5.58
N THR A 66 -10.71 5.15 5.94
CA THR A 66 -10.13 4.83 7.26
C THR A 66 -8.60 4.96 7.32
N LEU A 67 -7.96 5.51 6.29
CA LEU A 67 -6.51 5.76 6.34
C LEU A 67 -6.16 6.67 7.52
N PRO A 68 -5.06 6.42 8.25
CA PRO A 68 -4.61 7.39 9.25
C PRO A 68 -4.09 8.67 8.59
N GLU A 69 -4.05 9.77 9.34
CA GLU A 69 -3.59 11.07 8.86
C GLU A 69 -2.13 11.03 8.37
N TYR A 70 -1.31 10.21 9.04
CA TYR A 70 0.05 9.90 8.61
C TYR A 70 0.12 9.39 7.16
N CYS A 71 -0.82 8.53 6.76
CA CYS A 71 -0.93 8.03 5.39
C CYS A 71 -1.51 9.07 4.45
N ARG A 72 -2.51 9.86 4.88
CA ARG A 72 -3.13 10.92 4.06
C ARG A 72 -2.12 11.98 3.60
N LYS A 73 -1.17 12.32 4.47
CA LYS A 73 -0.09 13.28 4.21
C LYS A 73 1.16 12.69 3.53
N CYS A 74 1.23 11.36 3.33
CA CYS A 74 2.42 10.71 2.82
C CYS A 74 2.61 10.94 1.31
N GLU A 75 3.82 11.30 0.90
CA GLU A 75 4.18 11.51 -0.53
C GLU A 75 3.96 10.27 -1.41
N PHE A 76 4.06 9.06 -0.83
CA PHE A 76 3.88 7.80 -1.55
C PHE A 76 2.45 7.25 -1.49
N ARG A 77 1.49 8.01 -0.90
CA ARG A 77 0.09 7.57 -0.80
C ARG A 77 -0.48 7.18 -2.16
N PHE A 78 -0.19 7.94 -3.21
CA PHE A 78 -0.70 7.66 -4.55
C PHE A 78 -0.29 6.27 -5.09
N ALA A 79 0.83 5.72 -4.61
CA ALA A 79 1.36 4.43 -5.04
C ALA A 79 0.91 3.27 -4.12
N CYS A 80 0.89 3.50 -2.81
CA CYS A 80 0.57 2.44 -1.85
C CYS A 80 -0.91 2.41 -1.43
N ASN A 81 -1.58 3.57 -1.40
CA ASN A 81 -2.92 3.78 -0.86
C ASN A 81 -3.15 3.10 0.52
N GLY A 82 -2.10 3.08 1.35
CA GLY A 82 -2.06 2.43 2.67
C GLY A 82 -2.14 0.91 2.66
N GLY A 83 -1.90 0.26 1.51
CA GLY A 83 -1.88 -1.20 1.37
C GLY A 83 -3.22 -1.87 1.71
N CYS A 84 -3.19 -3.19 1.87
CA CYS A 84 -4.36 -3.97 2.26
C CYS A 84 -4.83 -3.60 3.68
N PRO A 85 -6.14 -3.34 3.91
CA PRO A 85 -6.68 -3.10 5.25
C PRO A 85 -6.40 -4.22 6.26
N LYS A 86 -6.33 -5.49 5.81
CA LYS A 86 -6.01 -6.64 6.67
C LYS A 86 -4.65 -6.51 7.36
N GLN A 87 -3.72 -5.77 6.75
CA GLN A 87 -2.36 -5.58 7.24
C GLN A 87 -2.20 -4.27 8.04
N ARG A 88 -3.28 -3.56 8.34
CA ARG A 88 -3.28 -2.27 9.06
C ARG A 88 -3.47 -2.44 10.56
N PHE A 89 -2.58 -3.20 11.18
CA PHE A 89 -2.66 -3.55 12.61
C PHE A 89 -1.55 -2.91 13.45
N THR A 90 -0.78 -1.97 12.88
CA THR A 90 0.24 -1.21 13.61
C THR A 90 -0.19 0.24 13.84
N LYS A 91 0.49 0.90 14.77
CA LYS A 91 0.32 2.33 15.04
C LYS A 91 1.21 3.18 14.16
N THR A 92 0.77 4.39 13.86
CA THR A 92 1.59 5.45 13.27
C THR A 92 2.62 5.97 14.28
N PRO A 93 3.66 6.71 13.84
CA PRO A 93 4.62 7.33 14.76
C PRO A 93 3.99 8.32 15.76
N ASP A 94 2.84 8.92 15.41
CA ASP A 94 2.04 9.78 16.27
C ASP A 94 0.96 9.01 17.08
N GLY A 95 0.92 7.68 16.97
CA GLY A 95 0.13 6.80 17.83
C GLY A 95 -1.27 6.42 17.31
N GLU A 96 -1.68 6.93 16.15
CA GLU A 96 -2.95 6.58 15.47
C GLU A 96 -2.93 5.12 15.01
N ASP A 97 -4.04 4.41 15.14
CA ASP A 97 -4.18 3.05 14.63
C ASP A 97 -4.33 3.01 13.09
N GLY A 98 -4.15 1.83 12.50
CA GLY A 98 -4.43 1.64 11.08
C GLY A 98 -3.23 1.88 10.15
N LEU A 99 -2.01 1.93 10.67
CA LEU A 99 -0.81 1.90 9.84
C LEU A 99 -0.59 0.48 9.32
N ASN A 100 -0.30 0.37 8.01
CA ASN A 100 0.10 -0.89 7.41
C ASN A 100 1.46 -1.35 7.96
N TYR A 101 1.55 -2.60 8.39
CA TYR A 101 2.77 -3.19 8.96
C TYR A 101 4.01 -3.03 8.05
N LEU A 102 3.82 -3.03 6.74
CA LEU A 102 4.89 -2.88 5.73
C LEU A 102 5.14 -1.42 5.32
N CYS A 103 4.57 -0.43 6.01
CA CYS A 103 4.69 0.98 5.62
C CYS A 103 6.15 1.43 5.45
N ALA A 104 7.03 1.07 6.39
CA ALA A 104 8.45 1.41 6.31
C ALA A 104 9.11 0.80 5.04
N GLY A 105 8.82 -0.47 4.76
CA GLY A 105 9.32 -1.16 3.57
C GLY A 105 8.82 -0.51 2.28
N TYR A 106 7.55 -0.13 2.21
CA TYR A 106 7.01 0.62 1.08
C TYR A 106 7.72 1.95 0.88
N LYS A 107 7.97 2.72 1.94
CA LYS A 107 8.68 4.00 1.85
C LYS A 107 10.10 3.81 1.31
N THR A 108 10.83 2.82 1.81
CA THR A 108 12.17 2.50 1.31
C THR A 108 12.14 2.10 -0.16
N PHE A 109 11.24 1.19 -0.53
CA PHE A 109 11.12 0.71 -1.91
C PHE A 109 10.75 1.83 -2.89
N PHE A 110 9.72 2.62 -2.59
CA PHE A 110 9.28 3.70 -3.46
C PHE A 110 10.29 4.85 -3.50
N GLY A 111 10.92 5.20 -2.38
CA GLY A 111 11.98 6.20 -2.34
C GLY A 111 13.17 5.82 -3.23
N HIS A 112 13.56 4.53 -3.22
CA HIS A 112 14.65 4.01 -4.05
C HIS A 112 14.27 3.92 -5.53
N THR A 113 13.07 3.42 -5.84
CA THR A 113 12.65 3.15 -7.23
C THR A 113 12.11 4.36 -7.96
N GLN A 114 11.68 5.40 -7.24
CA GLN A 114 11.03 6.59 -7.81
C GLN A 114 11.83 7.26 -8.95
N PRO A 115 13.15 7.51 -8.86
CA PRO A 115 13.90 8.13 -9.95
C PRO A 115 13.84 7.31 -11.25
N TYR A 116 14.00 5.99 -11.14
CA TYR A 116 13.94 5.07 -12.27
C TYR A 116 12.53 4.99 -12.87
N MET A 117 11.50 4.94 -12.02
CA MET A 117 10.10 4.99 -12.46
C MET A 117 9.77 6.30 -13.20
N LYS A 118 10.27 7.43 -12.70
CA LYS A 118 10.13 8.73 -13.39
C LYS A 118 10.85 8.74 -14.75
N ALA A 119 12.03 8.14 -14.83
CA ALA A 119 12.77 8.00 -16.09
C ALA A 119 12.02 7.11 -17.09
N MET A 120 11.50 5.96 -16.66
CA MET A 120 10.68 5.08 -17.51
C MET A 120 9.42 5.80 -18.02
N VAL A 121 8.73 6.55 -17.16
CA VAL A 121 7.57 7.36 -17.55
C VAL A 121 7.95 8.42 -18.59
N LYS A 122 9.15 9.02 -18.50
CA LYS A 122 9.65 9.98 -19.49
C LYS A 122 9.87 9.33 -20.85
N GLU A 123 10.52 8.16 -20.90
CA GLU A 123 10.72 7.41 -22.15
C GLU A 123 9.36 7.05 -22.79
N LEU A 124 8.43 6.49 -22.01
CA LEU A 124 7.10 6.11 -22.51
C LEU A 124 6.29 7.30 -23.04
N ARG A 125 6.37 8.46 -22.37
CA ARG A 125 5.72 9.70 -22.84
C ARG A 125 6.29 10.20 -24.17
N ASN A 126 7.55 9.87 -24.46
CA ASN A 126 8.21 10.19 -25.72
C ASN A 126 8.01 9.09 -26.78
N GLY A 127 7.13 8.11 -26.54
CA GLY A 127 6.91 6.97 -27.44
C GLY A 127 8.09 6.00 -27.50
N GLN A 128 9.00 6.06 -26.53
CA GLN A 128 10.20 5.22 -26.48
C GLN A 128 10.02 4.03 -25.52
N PRO A 129 10.74 2.92 -25.71
CA PRO A 129 10.74 1.81 -24.78
C PRO A 129 11.23 2.21 -23.38
N ALA A 130 10.48 1.84 -22.34
CA ALA A 130 10.91 2.06 -20.95
C ALA A 130 12.29 1.44 -20.66
N ALA A 131 12.64 0.33 -21.31
CA ALA A 131 13.92 -0.37 -21.16
C ALA A 131 15.15 0.49 -21.51
N ASN A 132 14.97 1.61 -22.24
CA ASN A 132 16.04 2.55 -22.55
C ASN A 132 16.73 3.11 -21.29
N ILE A 133 16.05 3.10 -20.13
CA ILE A 133 16.68 3.52 -18.87
C ILE A 133 17.90 2.67 -18.53
N MET A 134 17.96 1.41 -18.96
CA MET A 134 19.06 0.49 -18.65
C MET A 134 20.41 0.96 -19.22
N GLN A 135 20.38 1.71 -20.32
CA GLN A 135 21.57 2.31 -20.94
C GLN A 135 21.99 3.62 -20.25
N LYS A 136 21.12 4.19 -19.42
CA LYS A 136 21.27 5.50 -18.78
C LYS A 136 21.23 5.40 -17.25
N THR A 137 21.27 4.18 -16.69
CA THR A 137 21.11 3.93 -15.25
C THR A 137 22.14 4.70 -14.41
N SER A 138 23.39 4.77 -14.88
CA SER A 138 24.48 5.51 -14.24
C SER A 138 24.29 7.03 -14.22
N LEU A 139 23.37 7.56 -15.03
CA LEU A 139 23.01 8.98 -15.10
C LEU A 139 21.76 9.32 -14.29
N ILE A 140 21.05 8.30 -13.78
CA ILE A 140 19.92 8.49 -12.89
C ILE A 140 20.51 8.67 -11.50
N PRO A 141 20.33 9.85 -10.85
CA PRO A 141 20.89 10.07 -9.52
C PRO A 141 20.33 9.00 -8.58
N GLU A 142 21.23 8.20 -7.98
CA GLU A 142 20.86 7.26 -6.93
C GLU A 142 20.21 8.07 -5.80
N SER A 143 18.91 7.88 -5.60
CA SER A 143 18.28 8.32 -4.37
C SER A 143 18.72 7.36 -3.28
N SER A 144 19.92 7.55 -2.73
CA SER A 144 20.24 7.11 -1.39
C SER A 144 19.41 7.94 -0.39
N HIS A 145 18.09 7.88 -0.49
CA HIS A 145 17.22 8.41 0.55
C HIS A 145 17.28 7.39 1.68
N ASN A 146 18.39 7.43 2.41
CA ASN A 146 18.49 6.76 3.68
C ASN A 146 17.39 7.39 4.56
N PRO A 147 16.37 6.64 5.00
CA PRO A 147 15.31 7.18 5.86
C PRO A 147 15.84 7.65 7.22
N TYR A 148 17.11 7.37 7.51
CA TYR A 148 17.87 7.85 8.67
C TYR A 148 18.87 8.96 8.31
N THR A 149 18.72 9.62 7.15
CA THR A 149 19.53 10.80 6.81
C THR A 149 19.34 11.87 7.88
N GLY A 150 20.44 12.29 8.52
CA GLY A 150 20.40 13.24 9.64
C GLY A 150 20.17 12.62 11.02
N VAL A 151 19.98 11.30 11.14
CA VAL A 151 19.89 10.61 12.44
C VAL A 151 21.31 10.31 12.93
N GLY A 152 21.68 10.92 14.05
CA GLY A 152 22.95 10.72 14.70
C GLY A 152 23.10 9.30 15.26
N ARG A 153 24.33 8.80 15.28
CA ARG A 153 24.69 7.46 15.80
C ARG A 153 24.14 7.18 17.21
N ASN A 154 24.02 8.21 18.05
CA ASN A 154 23.55 8.14 19.44
C ASN A 154 22.11 8.65 19.62
N ASP A 155 21.40 9.01 18.55
CA ASP A 155 20.00 9.41 18.62
C ASP A 155 19.12 8.20 18.88
N ASN A 156 17.90 8.44 19.36
CA ASN A 156 16.91 7.38 19.46
C ASN A 156 16.54 6.92 18.05
N CYS A 157 16.48 5.60 17.83
CA CYS A 157 16.19 5.06 16.52
C CYS A 157 14.74 5.42 16.13
N PRO A 158 14.46 5.99 14.94
CA PRO A 158 13.12 6.39 14.51
C PRO A 158 12.10 5.27 14.27
N CYS A 159 12.39 4.06 14.74
CA CYS A 159 11.54 2.88 14.62
C CYS A 159 10.84 2.52 15.94
N ASP A 160 10.89 3.43 16.92
CA ASP A 160 10.27 3.30 18.25
C ASP A 160 10.70 2.07 19.06
N SER A 161 11.83 1.46 18.70
CA SER A 161 12.39 0.31 19.43
C SER A 161 12.93 0.64 20.83
N GLY A 162 12.93 1.92 21.22
CA GLY A 162 13.57 2.41 22.45
C GLY A 162 15.10 2.31 22.44
N LYS A 163 15.71 1.84 21.35
CA LYS A 163 17.17 1.68 21.22
C LYS A 163 17.81 2.90 20.57
N LYS A 164 19.09 3.13 20.89
CA LYS A 164 19.93 4.08 20.13
C LYS A 164 20.14 3.58 18.70
N PHE A 165 20.24 4.49 17.74
CA PHE A 165 20.37 4.16 16.31
C PHE A 165 21.47 3.13 16.04
N LYS A 166 22.67 3.31 16.64
CA LYS A 166 23.79 2.35 16.55
C LYS A 166 23.54 0.94 17.08
N ARG A 167 22.51 0.75 17.90
CA ARG A 167 22.11 -0.56 18.48
C ARG A 167 20.82 -1.09 17.85
N CYS A 168 20.39 -0.49 16.73
CA CYS A 168 19.20 -0.85 15.99
C CYS A 168 19.52 -0.77 14.49
N HIS A 169 18.86 0.07 13.71
CA HIS A 169 19.08 0.13 12.26
C HIS A 169 20.45 0.71 11.82
N GLY A 170 21.24 1.24 12.76
CA GLY A 170 22.62 1.66 12.55
C GLY A 170 23.67 0.68 13.10
N SER A 171 23.28 -0.54 13.51
CA SER A 171 24.24 -1.59 13.83
C SER A 171 24.74 -2.22 12.53
N THR A 172 25.91 -1.77 12.09
CA THR A 172 26.81 -2.54 11.23
C THR A 172 27.87 -3.17 12.10
#